data_AF-A0A9W7CF20-F1
#
_entry.id   AF-A0A9W7CF20-F1
#
_cell.length_a   1.000
_cell.length_b   1.000
_cell.length_c   1.000
_cell.angle_alpha   90.00
_cell.angle_beta   90.00
_cell.angle_gamma   90.00
#
_symmetry.space_group_name_H-M   'P 1'
#
loop_
_entity.id
_entity.type
_entity.pdbx_description
1 polymer ?
#
loop_
_entity_poly.entity_id
_entity_poly.type
_entity_poly.pdbx_seq_one_letter_code
_entity_poly.pdbx_strand_id
1 'polypeptide(L)'
;MAPRIALLALQKYGKKALRPTFNVDTQRWRKPIISPRLGAKLRKEAIRTGSYTVGGLWDPVWDVKEPKVGTLRAEKGRSRDRNREIRAGKIEEKMKGMDAKIEEYRKAERGRKPEKGVETLLKRLTARIK
;
A
#
# COMPACT_ATOMS: atom_id res chain seq x y z
N MET A 1 39.03 -6.96 16.13
CA MET A 1 39.70 -7.25 14.86
C MET A 1 38.84 -8.16 14.00
N ALA A 2 38.75 -7.89 12.71
CA ALA A 2 38.20 -8.83 11.74
C ALA A 2 39.15 -10.03 11.51
N PRO A 3 38.63 -11.20 11.14
CA PRO A 3 39.44 -12.38 10.89
C PRO A 3 40.28 -12.19 9.63
N ARG A 4 41.58 -12.49 9.72
CA ARG A 4 42.58 -12.36 8.65
C ARG A 4 42.17 -13.05 7.35
N ILE A 5 41.50 -14.20 7.45
CA ILE A 5 41.00 -14.98 6.31
C ILE A 5 40.01 -14.16 5.47
N ALA A 6 39.13 -13.38 6.11
CA ALA A 6 38.16 -12.55 5.40
C ALA A 6 38.84 -11.38 4.68
N LEU A 7 39.91 -10.82 5.26
CA LEU A 7 40.71 -9.78 4.60
C LEU A 7 41.41 -10.29 3.35
N LEU A 8 42.05 -11.46 3.45
CA LEU A 8 42.71 -12.11 2.31
C LEU A 8 41.71 -12.46 1.22
N ALA A 9 40.53 -12.97 1.59
CA ALA A 9 39.47 -13.25 0.63
C ALA A 9 38.97 -11.98 -0.08
N LEU A 10 38.86 -10.88 0.66
CA LEU A 10 38.41 -9.60 0.13
C LEU A 10 39.46 -8.94 -0.77
N GLN A 11 40.76 -9.05 -0.44
CA GLN A 11 41.85 -8.60 -1.32
C GLN A 11 41.95 -9.43 -2.60
N LYS A 12 41.80 -10.76 -2.50
CA LYS A 12 41.94 -11.68 -3.65
C LYS A 12 40.76 -11.63 -4.61
N TYR A 13 39.54 -11.58 -4.08
CA TYR A 13 38.32 -11.74 -4.88
C TYR A 13 37.47 -10.46 -4.94
N GLY A 14 37.80 -9.43 -4.14
CA GLY A 14 37.09 -8.16 -4.12
C GLY A 14 35.58 -8.32 -3.87
N LYS A 15 34.79 -7.61 -4.67
CA LYS A 15 33.31 -7.63 -4.64
C LYS A 15 32.71 -9.04 -4.77
N LYS A 16 33.39 -9.99 -5.43
CA LYS A 16 32.90 -11.37 -5.59
C LYS A 16 32.85 -12.13 -4.26
N ALA A 17 33.74 -11.82 -3.30
CA ALA A 17 33.73 -12.45 -1.98
C ALA A 17 32.46 -12.15 -1.16
N LEU A 18 31.81 -11.01 -1.44
CA LEU A 18 30.63 -10.51 -0.74
C LEU A 18 29.32 -11.01 -1.35
N ARG A 19 29.36 -11.63 -2.54
CA ARG A 19 28.17 -12.06 -3.29
C ARG A 19 28.09 -13.60 -3.33
N PRO A 20 26.88 -14.17 -3.32
CA PRO A 20 26.71 -15.60 -3.57
C PRO A 20 27.17 -15.93 -4.99
N THR A 21 27.71 -17.13 -5.18
CA THR A 21 28.15 -17.65 -6.47
C THR A 21 27.30 -18.85 -6.85
N PHE A 22 26.99 -18.99 -8.14
CA PHE A 22 26.29 -20.16 -8.64
C PHE A 22 27.30 -21.26 -8.98
N ASN A 23 27.10 -22.46 -8.44
CA ASN A 23 27.90 -23.62 -8.81
C ASN A 23 27.22 -24.35 -9.96
N VAL A 24 27.89 -24.40 -11.11
CA VAL A 24 27.37 -24.99 -12.36
C VAL A 24 27.20 -26.50 -12.22
N ASP A 25 28.17 -27.19 -11.59
CA ASP A 25 28.19 -28.66 -11.50
C ASP A 25 27.06 -29.20 -10.62
N THR A 26 26.83 -28.55 -9.48
CA THR A 26 25.77 -28.94 -8.54
C THR A 26 24.46 -28.22 -8.80
N GLN A 27 24.41 -27.32 -9.79
CA GLN A 27 23.27 -26.44 -10.10
C GLN A 27 22.66 -25.75 -8.87
N ARG A 28 23.51 -25.31 -7.94
CA ARG A 28 23.09 -24.74 -6.64
C ARG A 28 23.85 -23.46 -6.33
N TRP A 29 23.17 -22.53 -5.68
CA TRP A 29 23.79 -21.32 -5.16
C TRP A 29 24.62 -21.63 -3.91
N ARG A 30 25.87 -21.18 -3.91
CA ARG A 30 26.74 -21.18 -2.75
C ARG A 30 26.63 -19.86 -2.00
N LYS A 31 26.77 -19.94 -0.68
CA LYS A 31 26.85 -18.78 0.20
C LYS A 31 28.09 -17.94 -0.15
N PRO A 32 28.07 -16.62 0.08
CA PRO A 32 29.25 -15.77 -0.12
C PRO A 32 30.40 -16.23 0.80
N ILE A 33 31.64 -16.02 0.34
CA ILE A 33 32.85 -16.35 1.11
C ILE A 33 32.87 -15.58 2.43
N ILE A 34 32.44 -14.32 2.39
CA ILE A 34 32.33 -13.45 3.56
C ILE A 34 30.84 -13.26 3.87
N SER A 35 30.45 -13.56 5.11
CA SER A 35 29.05 -13.36 5.53
C SER A 35 28.69 -11.87 5.50
N PRO A 36 27.41 -11.52 5.23
CA PRO A 36 26.98 -10.11 5.15
C PRO A 36 27.32 -9.29 6.41
N ARG A 37 27.17 -9.91 7.59
CA ARG A 37 27.52 -9.29 8.89
C ARG A 37 29.00 -8.98 8.97
N LEU A 38 29.85 -9.91 8.53
CA LEU A 38 31.30 -9.73 8.57
C LEU A 38 31.76 -8.68 7.56
N GLY A 39 31.20 -8.67 6.36
CA GLY A 39 31.43 -7.62 5.36
C GLY A 39 31.06 -6.24 5.88
N ALA A 40 29.91 -6.09 6.55
CA ALA A 40 29.51 -4.83 7.17
C ALA A 40 30.47 -4.37 8.29
N LYS A 41 31.03 -5.31 9.07
CA LYS A 41 32.04 -5.01 10.08
C LYS A 41 33.35 -4.53 9.44
N LEU A 42 33.81 -5.21 8.38
CA LEU A 42 35.00 -4.85 7.61
C LEU A 42 34.88 -3.46 6.97
N ARG A 43 33.70 -3.16 6.41
CA ARG A 43 33.40 -1.82 5.89
C ARG A 43 33.52 -0.75 6.97
N LYS A 44 32.94 -0.98 8.16
CA LYS A 44 33.03 -0.05 9.30
C LYS A 44 34.47 0.13 9.79
N GLU A 45 35.23 -0.96 9.84
CA GLU A 45 36.66 -0.93 10.20
C GLU A 45 37.44 -0.11 9.17
N ALA A 46 37.24 -0.33 7.85
CA ALA A 46 37.90 0.41 6.79
C ALA A 46 37.60 1.92 6.82
N ILE A 47 36.35 2.30 7.12
CA ILE A 47 35.96 3.70 7.31
C ILE A 47 36.69 4.29 8.52
N ARG A 48 36.75 3.55 9.63
CA ARG A 48 37.42 4.00 10.86
C ARG A 48 38.92 4.19 10.66
N THR A 49 39.58 3.32 9.91
CA THR A 49 41.04 3.37 9.67
C THR A 49 41.44 4.26 8.51
N GLY A 50 40.48 4.84 7.77
CA GLY A 50 40.75 5.65 6.58
C GLY A 50 41.16 4.82 5.35
N SER A 51 41.04 3.50 5.39
CA SER A 51 41.36 2.59 4.27
C SER A 51 40.14 2.30 3.38
N TYR A 52 39.16 3.22 3.38
CA TYR A 52 37.98 3.21 2.50
C TYR A 52 38.32 4.01 1.23
N THR A 53 39.19 3.44 0.41
CA THR A 53 39.74 4.08 -0.78
C THR A 53 39.94 3.04 -1.87
N VAL A 54 40.06 3.48 -3.12
CA VAL A 54 40.38 2.58 -4.24
C VAL A 54 41.77 1.98 -4.00
N GLY A 55 41.86 0.65 -3.99
CA GLY A 55 43.09 -0.08 -3.63
C GLY A 55 43.35 -0.22 -2.12
N GLY A 56 42.46 0.32 -1.28
CA GLY A 56 42.48 0.14 0.17
C GLY A 56 41.84 -1.17 0.63
N LEU A 57 41.52 -1.24 1.93
CA LEU A 57 40.84 -2.39 2.53
C LEU A 57 39.41 -2.57 2.01
N TRP A 58 38.75 -1.48 1.63
CA TRP A 58 37.41 -1.50 1.10
C TRP A 58 37.28 -0.47 -0.03
N ASP A 59 36.82 -0.94 -1.20
CA ASP A 59 36.64 -0.10 -2.37
C ASP A 59 35.24 0.57 -2.34
N PRO A 60 35.16 1.91 -2.39
CA PRO A 60 33.89 2.63 -2.43
C PRO A 60 32.96 2.22 -3.58
N VAL A 61 33.50 1.76 -4.72
CA VAL A 61 32.72 1.28 -5.88
C VAL A 61 31.82 0.10 -5.52
N TRP A 62 32.14 -0.64 -4.47
CA TRP A 62 31.33 -1.78 -4.04
C TRP A 62 30.02 -1.37 -3.36
N ASP A 63 29.96 -0.16 -2.82
CA ASP A 63 28.78 0.39 -2.14
C ASP A 63 27.80 1.11 -3.07
N VAL A 64 28.21 1.38 -4.32
CA VAL A 64 27.35 2.03 -5.31
C VAL A 64 26.14 1.12 -5.55
N LYS A 65 24.99 1.55 -5.04
CA LYS A 65 23.69 0.97 -5.38
C LYS A 65 23.28 1.53 -6.72
N GLU A 66 22.94 0.67 -7.66
CA GLU A 66 22.24 1.09 -8.86
C GLU A 66 20.97 1.83 -8.42
N PRO A 67 20.65 3.00 -9.02
CA PRO A 67 19.43 3.70 -8.71
C PRO A 67 18.28 2.74 -8.95
N LYS A 68 17.51 2.45 -7.90
CA LYS A 68 16.23 1.77 -8.09
C LYS A 68 15.37 2.72 -8.89
N VAL A 69 15.29 2.48 -10.19
CA VAL A 69 14.29 3.13 -11.04
C VAL A 69 12.97 2.62 -10.51
N GLY A 70 12.36 3.39 -9.59
CA GLY A 70 11.00 3.14 -9.16
C GLY A 70 10.17 3.01 -10.44
N THR A 71 9.39 1.95 -10.57
CA THR A 71 8.55 1.78 -11.74
C THR A 71 7.72 3.06 -11.86
N LEU A 72 7.78 3.74 -13.01
CA LEU A 72 7.03 4.97 -13.31
C LEU A 72 5.51 4.69 -13.43
N ARG A 73 4.97 3.86 -12.52
CA ARG A 73 3.54 3.62 -12.41
C ARG A 73 2.93 4.84 -11.74
N ALA A 74 1.96 5.42 -12.43
CA ALA A 74 1.08 6.39 -11.81
C ALA A 74 0.53 5.84 -10.50
N GLU A 75 0.42 6.71 -9.50
CA GLU A 75 -0.15 6.34 -8.22
C GLU A 75 -1.60 5.89 -8.40
N LYS A 76 -1.96 4.77 -7.77
CA LYS A 76 -3.31 4.21 -7.84
C LYS A 76 -4.41 5.16 -7.34
N GLY A 77 -4.06 6.15 -6.52
CA GLY A 77 -5.01 7.01 -5.81
C GLY A 77 -5.81 6.27 -4.73
N ARG A 78 -6.57 7.01 -3.89
CA ARG A 78 -7.44 6.39 -2.88
C ARG A 78 -8.75 5.91 -3.51
N SER A 79 -9.44 4.99 -2.84
CA SER A 79 -10.75 4.51 -3.29
C SER A 79 -11.77 5.64 -3.46
N ARG A 80 -11.72 6.65 -2.58
CA ARG A 80 -12.62 7.82 -2.63
C ARG A 80 -12.40 8.67 -3.88
N ASP A 81 -11.15 8.85 -4.27
CA ASP A 81 -10.77 9.69 -5.43
C ASP A 81 -11.20 8.99 -6.73
N ARG A 82 -10.87 7.70 -6.85
CA ARG A 82 -11.27 6.87 -8.00
C ARG A 82 -12.79 6.80 -8.21
N ASN A 83 -13.57 6.77 -7.12
CA ASN A 83 -15.03 6.61 -7.19
C ASN A 83 -15.79 7.94 -7.08
N ARG A 84 -15.12 9.10 -7.16
CA ARG A 84 -15.77 10.41 -6.97
C ARG A 84 -16.80 10.71 -8.05
N GLU A 85 -16.44 10.48 -9.31
CA GLU A 85 -17.28 10.73 -10.47
C GLU A 85 -18.50 9.79 -10.49
N ILE A 86 -18.27 8.50 -10.22
CA ILE A 86 -19.35 7.51 -10.11
C ILE A 86 -20.36 7.90 -9.03
N ARG A 87 -19.89 8.44 -7.89
CA ARG A 87 -20.78 8.92 -6.82
C ARG A 87 -21.56 10.17 -7.25
N ALA A 88 -20.93 11.10 -7.96
CA ALA A 88 -21.58 12.30 -8.47
C ALA A 88 -22.71 11.94 -9.46
N GLY A 89 -22.43 11.07 -10.44
CA GLY A 89 -23.44 10.64 -11.42
C GLY A 89 -24.66 9.98 -10.77
N LYS A 90 -24.46 9.14 -9.75
CA LYS A 90 -25.56 8.53 -8.97
C LYS A 90 -26.39 9.55 -8.21
N ILE A 91 -25.79 10.65 -7.76
CA ILE A 91 -26.51 11.72 -7.07
C ILE A 91 -27.36 12.50 -8.08
N GLU A 92 -26.77 12.89 -9.21
CA GLU A 92 -27.48 13.63 -10.27
C GLU A 92 -28.68 12.85 -10.80
N GLU A 93 -28.52 11.55 -11.05
CA GLU A 93 -29.62 10.68 -11.49
C GLU A 93 -30.76 10.65 -10.47
N LYS A 94 -30.44 10.52 -9.18
CA LYS A 94 -31.45 10.51 -8.11
C LYS A 94 -32.15 11.86 -7.94
N MET A 95 -31.43 12.97 -8.16
CA MET A 95 -31.99 14.31 -8.08
C MET A 95 -33.01 14.56 -9.20
N LYS A 96 -32.75 14.09 -10.42
CA LYS A 96 -33.68 14.23 -11.55
C LYS A 96 -35.05 13.61 -11.29
N GLY A 97 -35.10 12.47 -10.60
CA GLY A 97 -36.36 11.77 -10.27
C GLY A 97 -36.93 12.12 -8.89
N MET A 98 -36.41 13.15 -8.21
CA MET A 98 -36.77 13.43 -6.82
C MET A 98 -38.19 13.98 -6.70
N ASP A 99 -38.59 14.90 -7.58
CA ASP A 99 -39.89 15.56 -7.50
C ASP A 99 -41.05 14.57 -7.67
N ALA A 100 -40.94 13.66 -8.64
CA ALA A 100 -41.93 12.60 -8.86
C ALA A 100 -42.10 11.70 -7.62
N LYS A 101 -40.99 11.32 -6.97
CA LYS A 101 -41.02 10.52 -5.74
C LYS A 101 -41.66 11.27 -4.57
N ILE A 102 -41.41 12.59 -4.47
CA ILE A 102 -42.05 13.44 -3.45
C ILE A 102 -43.56 13.47 -3.67
N GLU A 103 -44.02 13.62 -4.92
CA GLU A 103 -45.44 13.63 -5.24
C GLU A 103 -46.12 12.29 -4.97
N GLU A 104 -45.51 11.17 -5.37
CA GLU A 104 -45.98 9.82 -5.06
C GLU A 104 -46.08 9.61 -3.55
N TYR A 105 -45.05 9.98 -2.81
CA TYR A 105 -45.05 9.89 -1.35
C TYR A 105 -46.19 10.72 -0.72
N ARG A 106 -46.39 11.96 -1.17
CA ARG A 106 -47.48 12.83 -0.70
C ARG A 106 -48.86 12.28 -1.06
N LYS A 107 -49.02 11.61 -2.20
CA LYS A 107 -50.27 10.92 -2.57
C LYS A 107 -50.52 9.73 -1.66
N ALA A 108 -49.50 8.91 -1.40
CA ALA A 108 -49.59 7.77 -0.50
C ALA A 108 -49.93 8.19 0.95
N GLU A 109 -49.30 9.24 1.46
CA GLU A 109 -49.62 9.83 2.77
C GLU A 109 -51.06 10.34 2.85
N ARG A 110 -51.57 10.97 1.79
CA ARG A 110 -52.98 11.39 1.72
C ARG A 110 -53.93 10.22 1.72
N GLY A 111 -53.63 9.15 0.96
CA GLY A 111 -54.45 7.94 0.91
C GLY A 111 -54.42 7.11 2.20
N ARG A 112 -53.35 7.20 2.99
CA ARG A 112 -53.28 6.58 4.33
C ARG A 112 -54.18 7.26 5.35
N LYS A 113 -54.50 8.54 5.17
CA LYS A 113 -55.37 9.26 6.10
C LYS A 113 -56.80 8.73 5.91
N PRO A 114 -57.48 8.31 6.99
CA PRO A 114 -58.85 7.84 6.87
C PRO A 114 -59.73 8.97 6.35
N GLU A 115 -60.70 8.62 5.50
CA GLU A 115 -61.62 9.59 4.92
C GLU A 115 -62.41 10.30 6.03
N LYS A 116 -62.54 11.62 5.92
CA LYS A 116 -63.35 12.41 6.85
C LYS A 116 -64.81 12.26 6.44
N GLY A 117 -65.55 11.43 7.19
CA GLY A 117 -66.96 11.13 6.95
C GLY A 117 -67.72 10.86 8.25
N VAL A 118 -69.02 10.61 8.12
CA VAL A 118 -69.93 10.38 9.27
C VAL A 118 -69.50 9.14 10.05
N GLU A 119 -69.05 8.09 9.36
CA GLU A 119 -68.60 6.83 9.99
C GLU A 119 -67.31 7.00 10.81
N THR A 120 -66.35 7.78 10.33
CA THR A 120 -65.13 8.09 11.08
C THR A 120 -65.40 9.01 12.27
N LEU A 121 -66.38 9.93 12.15
CA LEU A 121 -66.86 10.76 13.27
C LEU A 121 -67.60 9.92 14.32
N LEU A 122 -68.48 9.00 13.91
CA LEU A 122 -69.18 8.06 14.79
C LEU A 122 -68.21 7.12 15.51
N LYS A 123 -67.21 6.56 14.81
CA LYS A 123 -66.13 5.77 15.44
C LYS A 123 -65.34 6.59 16.47
N ARG A 124 -65.08 7.87 16.19
CA ARG A 124 -64.38 8.77 17.13
C ARG A 124 -65.21 9.09 18.37
N LEU A 125 -66.51 9.33 18.20
CA LEU A 125 -67.43 9.63 19.30
C LEU A 125 -67.64 8.42 20.20
N THR A 126 -67.86 7.23 19.61
CA THR A 126 -68.05 5.99 20.37
C THR A 126 -66.79 5.54 21.11
N ALA A 127 -65.60 5.73 20.53
CA ALA A 127 -64.32 5.45 21.21
C ALA A 127 -64.02 6.39 22.39
N ARG A 128 -64.72 7.53 22.50
CA ARG A 128 -64.52 8.55 23.55
C ARG A 128 -65.48 8.42 24.73
N ILE A 129 -66.51 7.60 24.59
CA ILE A 129 -67.58 7.39 25.58
C ILE A 129 -67.29 6.15 26.46
N LYS A 130 -66.30 5.33 26.09
CA LYS A 130 -65.65 4.37 26.99
C LYS A 130 -64.56 5.05 27.80
#